data_AF-A0A7U9GF67-F1
#
_entry.id   AF-A0A7U9GF67-F1
#
_cell.length_a   1.000
_cell.length_b   1.000
_cell.length_c   1.000
_cell.angle_alpha   90.00
_cell.angle_beta   90.00
_cell.angle_gamma   90.00
#
_symmetry.space_group_name_H-M   'P 1'
#
loop_
_entity.id
_entity.type
_entity.pdbx_description
1 polymer ?
#
loop_
_entity_poly.entity_id
_entity_poly.type
_entity_poly.pdbx_seq_one_letter_code
_entity_poly.pdbx_strand_id
1 'polypeptide(L)'
;MRAEGKQANALTLRLNIDQFQGRFDGVAVASGQWQLLNDAGELLEMENFYAETTLAEDGYPALVRALSDSWDQAVELIATEIRQGDYFD
;
A
#
# COMPACT_ATOMS: atom_id res chain seq x y z
N MET A 1 11.40 22.02 -13.63
CA MET A 1 10.84 20.70 -13.99
C MET A 1 11.99 19.70 -14.01
N ARG A 2 12.07 18.80 -13.04
CA ARG A 2 13.01 17.67 -13.12
C ARG A 2 12.43 16.72 -14.17
N ALA A 3 13.15 16.53 -15.27
CA ALA A 3 12.87 15.43 -16.16
C ALA A 3 13.24 14.16 -15.40
N GLU A 4 12.24 13.50 -14.82
CA GLU A 4 12.35 12.09 -14.46
C GLU A 4 12.70 11.38 -15.77
N GLY A 5 13.94 10.91 -15.87
CA GLY A 5 14.34 10.11 -17.00
C GLY A 5 13.43 8.90 -17.02
N LYS A 6 12.49 8.85 -17.98
CA LYS A 6 11.73 7.64 -18.28
C LYS A 6 12.75 6.55 -18.58
N GLN A 7 13.03 5.73 -17.58
CA GLN A 7 13.71 4.46 -17.82
C GLN A 7 12.74 3.65 -18.70
N ALA A 8 13.20 3.24 -19.88
CA ALA A 8 12.47 2.29 -20.70
C ALA A 8 12.17 1.07 -19.82
N ASN A 9 10.92 0.60 -19.82
CA ASN A 9 10.40 -0.49 -18.97
C ASN A 9 10.23 -0.17 -17.46
N ALA A 10 10.10 1.09 -17.06
CA ALA A 10 9.75 1.40 -15.66
C ALA A 10 8.27 1.13 -15.36
N LEU A 11 8.00 0.32 -14.34
CA LEU A 11 6.66 0.17 -13.76
C LEU A 11 6.33 1.35 -12.84
N THR A 12 5.05 1.74 -12.81
CA THR A 12 4.52 2.74 -11.88
C THR A 12 3.49 2.10 -10.97
N LEU A 13 3.70 2.19 -9.66
CA LEU A 13 2.69 1.82 -8.66
C LEU A 13 1.98 3.09 -8.16
N ARG A 14 0.65 3.15 -8.31
CA ARG A 14 -0.19 4.22 -7.74
C ARG A 14 -1.03 3.65 -6.61
N LEU A 15 -1.12 4.38 -5.50
CA LEU A 15 -1.93 3.99 -4.35
C LEU A 15 -2.97 5.08 -4.05
N ASN A 16 -4.21 4.66 -3.84
CA ASN A 16 -5.25 5.45 -3.20
C ASN A 16 -5.47 4.86 -1.80
N ILE A 17 -5.31 5.67 -0.77
CA ILE A 17 -5.47 5.25 0.61
C ILE A 17 -6.83 5.77 1.09
N ASP A 18 -7.75 4.86 1.36
CA ASP A 18 -9.11 5.18 1.83
C ASP A 18 -9.19 5.22 3.36
N GLN A 19 -8.41 4.36 4.02
CA GLN A 19 -8.33 4.31 5.48
C GLN A 19 -6.87 4.28 5.92
N PHE A 20 -6.54 5.19 6.84
CA PHE A 20 -5.30 5.22 7.60
C PHE A 20 -5.58 5.85 8.98
N GLN A 21 -6.31 5.13 9.82
CA GLN A 21 -6.81 5.65 11.10
C GLN A 21 -6.96 4.58 12.18
N GLY A 22 -7.14 5.03 13.42
CA GLY A 22 -7.69 4.21 14.50
C GLY A 22 -9.21 4.13 14.43
N ARG A 23 -9.75 2.95 14.72
CA ARG A 23 -11.18 2.68 14.94
C ARG A 23 -11.50 2.69 16.43
N PHE A 24 -12.77 2.92 16.74
CA PHE A 24 -13.26 3.07 18.12
C PHE A 24 -13.12 1.79 18.96
N ASP A 25 -12.92 0.63 18.33
CA ASP A 25 -12.73 -0.67 18.95
C ASP A 25 -11.25 -1.00 19.24
N GLY A 26 -10.34 -0.02 19.12
CA GLY A 26 -8.93 -0.20 19.45
C GLY A 26 -8.14 -0.90 18.34
N VAL A 27 -8.53 -0.71 17.08
CA VAL A 27 -7.87 -1.28 15.91
C VAL A 27 -7.34 -0.16 15.01
N ALA A 28 -6.09 -0.25 14.58
CA ALA A 28 -5.54 0.57 13.50
C ALA A 28 -5.83 -0.09 12.16
N VAL A 29 -6.25 0.68 11.15
CA VAL A 29 -6.60 0.16 9.82
C VAL A 29 -5.85 0.92 8.74
N ALA A 30 -5.29 0.18 7.79
CA ALA A 30 -4.77 0.66 6.52
C ALA A 30 -5.52 -0.04 5.38
N SER A 31 -6.25 0.71 4.55
CA SER A 31 -6.96 0.14 3.40
C SER A 31 -7.03 1.09 2.21
N GLY A 32 -7.28 0.53 1.05
CA GLY A 32 -7.50 1.30 -0.17
C GLY A 32 -7.34 0.45 -1.42
N GLN A 33 -6.84 1.07 -2.47
CA GLN A 33 -6.62 0.45 -3.78
C GLN A 33 -5.23 0.77 -4.30
N TRP A 34 -4.63 -0.16 -5.02
CA TRP A 34 -3.40 0.06 -5.78
C TRP A 34 -3.61 -0.25 -7.27
N GLN A 35 -2.81 0.41 -8.11
CA GLN A 35 -2.78 0.24 -9.55
C GLN A 35 -1.33 0.11 -10.01
N LEU A 36 -1.04 -0.93 -10.78
CA LEU A 36 0.25 -1.09 -11.44
C LEU A 36 0.12 -0.71 -12.92
N LEU A 37 1.01 0.16 -13.40
CA LEU A 37 1.02 0.61 -14.78
C LEU A 37 2.38 0.33 -15.44
N ASN A 38 2.37 0.05 -16.74
CA ASN A 38 3.60 -0.01 -17.54
C ASN A 38 4.13 1.38 -17.91
N ASP A 39 5.24 1.44 -18.63
CA ASP A 39 5.92 2.68 -19.03
C ASP A 39 5.16 3.52 -20.07
N ALA A 40 4.22 2.87 -20.78
CA ALA A 40 3.21 3.51 -21.64
C ALA A 40 2.03 4.10 -20.85
N GLY A 41 1.91 3.76 -19.55
CA GLY A 41 0.81 4.19 -18.68
C GLY A 41 -0.46 3.34 -18.82
N GLU A 42 -0.35 2.15 -19.40
CA GLU A 42 -1.44 1.16 -19.46
C GLU A 42 -1.55 0.44 -18.12
N LEU A 43 -2.78 0.18 -17.69
CA LEU A 43 -3.07 -0.54 -16.46
C LEU A 43 -2.73 -2.03 -16.64
N LEU A 44 -1.82 -2.54 -15.82
CA LEU A 44 -1.45 -3.95 -15.76
C LEU A 44 -2.29 -4.70 -14.72
N GLU A 45 -2.49 -4.09 -13.55
CA GLU A 45 -3.18 -4.72 -12.43
C GLU A 45 -3.84 -3.67 -11.54
N MET A 46 -4.95 -4.05 -10.89
CA MET A 46 -5.64 -3.17 -9.95
C MET A 46 -6.39 -3.99 -8.92
N GLU A 47 -5.95 -3.89 -7.67
CA GLU A 47 -6.55 -4.63 -6.56
C GLU A 47 -6.71 -3.75 -5.31
N ASN A 48 -7.58 -4.20 -4.41
CA ASN A 48 -7.74 -3.57 -3.11
C ASN A 48 -6.73 -4.13 -2.10
N PHE A 49 -6.40 -3.35 -1.08
CA PHE A 49 -5.66 -3.83 0.09
C PHE A 49 -6.42 -3.49 1.38
N TYR A 50 -6.28 -4.37 2.36
CA TYR A 50 -6.81 -4.18 3.71
C TYR A 50 -5.86 -4.84 4.71
N ALA A 51 -5.43 -4.07 5.70
CA ALA A 51 -4.65 -4.56 6.82
C ALA A 51 -5.11 -3.86 8.10
N GLU A 52 -5.10 -4.59 9.20
CA GLU A 52 -5.46 -4.06 10.50
C GLU A 52 -4.58 -4.63 11.60
N THR A 53 -4.33 -3.82 12.63
CA THR A 53 -3.54 -4.20 13.80
C THR A 53 -4.22 -3.70 15.06
N THR A 54 -4.49 -4.61 15.99
CA THR A 54 -5.02 -4.27 17.31
C THR A 54 -3.98 -3.47 18.10
N LEU A 55 -4.42 -2.40 18.76
CA LEU A 55 -3.57 -1.62 19.65
C LEU A 55 -3.15 -2.48 20.86
N ALA A 56 -1.84 -2.54 21.12
CA ALA A 56 -1.30 -3.29 22.26
C ALA A 56 -1.64 -2.66 23.62
N GLU A 57 -1.84 -1.34 23.64
CA GLU A 57 -2.19 -0.55 24.81
C GLU A 57 -2.98 0.70 24.36
N ASP A 58 -3.61 1.40 25.30
CA ASP A 58 -4.32 2.63 25.01
C ASP A 58 -3.38 3.78 24.63
N GLY A 59 -3.95 4.77 23.93
CA GLY A 59 -3.32 6.06 23.71
C GLY A 59 -2.67 6.22 22.34
N TYR A 60 -2.35 7.48 22.03
CA TYR A 60 -1.87 7.89 20.71
C TYR A 60 -0.54 7.22 20.30
N PRO A 61 0.46 7.02 21.18
CA PRO A 61 1.70 6.34 20.80
C PRO A 61 1.47 4.89 20.33
N ALA A 62 0.55 4.17 20.97
CA ALA A 62 0.21 2.81 20.59
C ALA A 62 -0.55 2.77 19.26
N LEU A 63 -1.47 3.72 19.05
CA LEU A 63 -2.15 3.89 17.77
C LEU A 63 -1.17 4.11 16.62
N VAL A 64 -0.19 5.01 16.78
CA VAL A 64 0.79 5.30 15.73
C VAL A 64 1.64 4.08 15.39
N ARG A 65 2.04 3.28 16.40
CA ARG A 65 2.76 2.02 16.17
C ARG A 65 1.90 1.01 15.41
N ALA A 66 0.66 0.80 15.86
CA ALA A 66 -0.27 -0.11 15.19
C ALA A 66 -0.61 0.32 13.75
N LEU A 67 -0.65 1.64 13.47
CA LEU A 67 -0.78 2.15 12.10
C LEU A 67 0.45 1.83 11.25
N SER A 68 1.66 1.94 11.81
CA SER A 68 2.89 1.51 11.14
C SER A 68 2.85 0.02 10.82
N ASP A 69 2.47 -0.82 11.79
CA ASP A 69 2.39 -2.27 11.60
C ASP A 69 1.33 -2.67 10.55
N SER A 70 0.19 -1.97 10.52
CA SER A 70 -0.84 -2.17 9.50
C SER A 70 -0.37 -1.74 8.12
N TRP A 71 0.42 -0.67 8.04
CA TRP A 71 1.02 -0.21 6.78
C TRP A 71 2.03 -1.21 6.23
N ASP A 72 2.91 -1.73 7.08
CA ASP A 72 3.91 -2.72 6.68
C ASP A 72 3.24 -4.00 6.13
N GLN A 73 2.15 -4.45 6.77
CA GLN A 73 1.32 -5.55 6.27
C GLN A 73 0.68 -5.24 4.91
N ALA A 74 0.10 -4.05 4.73
CA ALA A 74 -0.49 -3.64 3.46
C ALA A 74 0.56 -3.64 2.33
N VAL A 75 1.76 -3.13 2.59
CA VAL A 75 2.86 -3.12 1.62
C VAL A 75 3.32 -4.53 1.28
N GLU A 76 3.42 -5.45 2.26
CA GLU A 76 3.79 -6.84 2.00
C GLU A 76 2.76 -7.58 1.16
N LEU A 77 1.46 -7.33 1.38
CA LEU A 77 0.38 -7.86 0.55
C LEU A 77 0.53 -7.36 -0.90
N ILE A 78 0.65 -6.05 -1.10
CA ILE A 78 0.83 -5.46 -2.44
C ILE A 78 2.08 -6.02 -3.12
N ALA A 79 3.21 -6.08 -2.41
CA ALA A 79 4.46 -6.60 -2.96
C ALA A 79 4.37 -8.08 -3.33
N THR A 80 3.61 -8.87 -2.55
CA THR A 80 3.36 -10.28 -2.83
C THR A 80 2.54 -10.47 -4.10
N GLU A 81 1.47 -9.68 -4.29
CA GLU A 81 0.66 -9.73 -5.51
C GLU A 81 1.47 -9.33 -6.75
N ILE A 82 2.23 -8.23 -6.67
CA ILE A 82 3.07 -7.78 -7.79
C ILE A 82 4.14 -8.83 -8.13
N ARG A 83 4.73 -9.50 -7.13
CA ARG A 83 5.70 -10.59 -7.36
C ARG A 83 5.08 -11.81 -8.04
N GLN A 84 3.80 -12.10 -7.79
CA GLN A 84 3.10 -13.24 -8.41
C GLN A 84 2.65 -12.97 -9.85
N GLY A 85 2.49 -11.70 -10.23
CA GLY A 85 2.09 -11.31 -11.59
C GLY A 85 3.23 -11.24 -12.60
N ASP A 86 4.46 -11.64 -12.24
CA ASP A 86 5.62 -11.75 -13.13
C ASP A 86 5.93 -10.48 -13.96
N TYR A 87 5.68 -9.28 -13.41
CA TYR A 87 5.85 -8.00 -14.14
C TYR A 87 7.32 -7.52 -14.29
N PHE A 88 8.29 -8.23 -13.72
CA PHE A 88 9.69 -7.81 -13.61
C PHE A 88 10.67 -8.58 -14.52
N ASP A 89 10.16 -9.37 -15.47
CA ASP A 89 10.96 -10.17 -16.42
C ASP A 89 11.82 -9.34 -17.39
#